data_AF-A0A2P4XAY6-F1
#
_entry.id   AF-A0A2P4XAY6-F1
#
_cell.length_a   1.000
_cell.length_b   1.000
_cell.length_c   1.000
_cell.angle_alpha   90.00
_cell.angle_beta   90.00
_cell.angle_gamma   90.00
#
_symmetry.space_group_name_H-M   'P 1'
#
loop_
_entity.id
_entity.type
_entity.pdbx_description
1 polymer ?
#
loop_
_entity_poly.entity_id
_entity_poly.type
_entity_poly.pdbx_seq_one_letter_code
_entity_poly.pdbx_strand_id
1 'polypeptide(L)'
;MASIAVPGTKRSAATASARNLFAFEVVLVAGAELKAVRDQLKAAEESTPVNDKKVQALKERVVDVATVLQKKLETITPIVSFLLEQSVGVIKDHHGDKTKEVEESKKDK
;
A
#
# COMPACT_ATOMS: atom_id res chain seq x y z
N MET A 1 -21.06 44.58 -11.66
CA MET A 1 -21.36 43.25 -11.11
C MET A 1 -20.07 42.45 -11.08
N ALA A 2 -19.46 42.28 -9.91
CA ALA A 2 -18.24 41.49 -9.75
C ALA A 2 -18.63 40.03 -9.46
N SER A 3 -18.17 39.11 -10.32
CA SER A 3 -18.38 37.67 -10.17
C SER A 3 -17.38 37.13 -9.14
N ILE A 4 -17.87 36.64 -8.01
CA ILE A 4 -17.06 35.98 -6.98
C ILE A 4 -16.85 34.54 -7.43
N ALA A 5 -15.65 34.23 -7.91
CA ALA A 5 -15.26 32.86 -8.20
C ALA A 5 -15.16 32.07 -6.88
N VAL A 6 -15.97 31.02 -6.75
CA VAL A 6 -15.89 30.07 -5.64
C VAL A 6 -14.64 29.20 -5.81
N PRO A 7 -13.70 29.17 -4.84
CA PRO A 7 -12.50 28.34 -4.95
C PRO A 7 -12.89 26.86 -4.91
N GLY A 8 -12.42 26.11 -5.91
CA GLY A 8 -12.60 24.67 -6.00
C GLY A 8 -12.18 23.97 -4.71
N THR A 9 -13.11 23.21 -4.16
CA THR A 9 -12.95 22.39 -2.97
C THR A 9 -11.76 21.44 -3.17
N LYS A 10 -10.61 21.75 -2.56
CA LYS A 10 -9.53 20.78 -2.39
C LYS A 10 -10.13 19.59 -1.65
N ARG A 11 -10.36 18.48 -2.34
CA ARG A 11 -10.72 17.21 -1.68
C ARG A 11 -9.60 16.94 -0.67
N SER A 12 -9.94 17.04 0.60
CA SER A 12 -8.99 16.97 1.70
C SER A 12 -8.21 15.65 1.63
N ALA A 13 -6.88 15.75 1.49
CA ALA A 13 -5.95 14.63 1.49
C ALA A 13 -6.13 13.70 2.70
N ALA A 14 -6.70 14.20 3.81
CA ALA A 14 -7.05 13.43 5.00
C ALA A 14 -8.06 12.32 4.72
N THR A 15 -9.01 12.53 3.80
CA THR A 15 -10.03 11.50 3.44
C THR A 15 -9.50 10.42 2.50
N ALA A 16 -8.36 10.66 1.84
CA ALA A 16 -7.65 9.66 1.04
C ALA A 16 -6.75 8.79 1.96
N SER A 17 -6.06 9.40 2.93
CA SER A 17 -5.22 8.69 3.89
C SER A 17 -5.98 7.67 4.76
N ALA A 18 -7.15 8.04 5.31
CA ALA A 18 -7.95 7.13 6.15
C ALA A 18 -8.45 5.89 5.39
N ARG A 19 -8.88 6.04 4.12
CA ARG A 19 -9.29 4.91 3.27
C ARG A 19 -8.12 3.98 2.95
N ASN A 20 -6.90 4.54 2.85
CA ASN A 20 -5.70 3.76 2.56
C ASN A 20 -5.24 2.93 3.77
N LEU A 21 -5.46 3.40 5.01
CA LEU A 21 -5.18 2.62 6.23
C LEU A 21 -6.05 1.35 6.32
N PHE A 22 -7.35 1.45 5.98
CA PHE A 22 -8.24 0.29 5.92
C PHE A 22 -7.81 -0.76 4.89
N ALA A 23 -7.15 -0.35 3.79
CA ALA A 23 -6.69 -1.29 2.77
C ALA A 23 -5.57 -2.21 3.28
N PHE A 24 -4.68 -1.72 4.15
CA PHE A 24 -3.60 -2.52 4.74
C PHE A 24 -4.13 -3.55 5.74
N GLU A 25 -5.12 -3.19 6.56
CA GLU A 25 -5.74 -4.14 7.49
C GLU A 25 -6.38 -5.32 6.74
N VAL A 26 -7.09 -5.04 5.64
CA VAL A 26 -7.69 -6.09 4.80
C VAL A 26 -6.62 -7.02 4.20
N VAL A 27 -5.46 -6.48 3.79
CA VAL A 27 -4.32 -7.29 3.31
C VAL A 27 -3.74 -8.16 4.42
N LEU A 28 -3.58 -7.62 5.64
CA LEU A 28 -3.08 -8.39 6.78
C LEU A 28 -4.04 -9.52 7.16
N VAL A 29 -5.34 -9.25 7.21
CA VAL A 29 -6.38 -10.25 7.50
C VAL A 29 -6.39 -11.34 6.43
N ALA A 30 -6.38 -10.99 5.14
CA ALA A 30 -6.33 -11.96 4.05
C ALA A 30 -5.02 -12.78 4.06
N GLY A 31 -3.89 -12.18 4.44
CA GLY A 31 -2.63 -12.89 4.63
C GLY A 31 -2.68 -13.90 5.78
N ALA A 32 -3.29 -13.54 6.90
CA ALA A 32 -3.51 -14.45 8.03
C ALA A 32 -4.46 -15.61 7.67
N GLU A 33 -5.53 -15.32 6.94
CA GLU A 33 -6.44 -16.34 6.43
C GLU A 33 -5.72 -17.32 5.49
N LEU A 34 -4.91 -16.82 4.55
CA LEU A 34 -4.15 -17.68 3.62
C LEU A 34 -3.23 -18.65 4.39
N LYS A 35 -2.56 -18.15 5.42
CA LYS A 35 -1.73 -18.99 6.31
C LYS A 35 -2.58 -20.06 7.00
N ALA A 36 -3.70 -19.67 7.62
CA ALA A 36 -4.57 -20.59 8.33
C ALA A 36 -5.12 -21.71 7.42
N VAL A 37 -5.55 -21.37 6.20
CA VAL A 37 -6.05 -22.35 5.22
C VAL A 37 -4.93 -23.29 4.78
N ARG A 38 -3.70 -22.79 4.58
CA ARG A 38 -2.53 -23.64 4.28
C ARG A 38 -2.18 -24.60 5.42
N ASP A 39 -2.22 -24.13 6.65
CA ASP A 39 -1.96 -24.96 7.82
C ASP A 39 -3.03 -26.06 7.97
N GLN A 40 -4.31 -25.73 7.71
CA GLN A 40 -5.40 -26.70 7.66
C GLN A 40 -5.25 -27.71 6.52
N LEU A 41 -4.81 -27.27 5.34
CA LEU A 41 -4.55 -28.14 4.20
C LEU A 41 -3.47 -29.16 4.55
N LYS A 42 -2.34 -28.69 5.10
CA LYS A 42 -1.25 -29.56 5.54
C LYS A 42 -1.72 -30.59 6.57
N ALA A 43 -2.47 -30.15 7.59
CA ALA A 43 -3.02 -31.04 8.61
C ALA A 43 -4.02 -32.06 8.02
N ALA A 44 -4.78 -31.69 6.98
CA ALA A 44 -5.69 -32.60 6.30
C ALA A 44 -4.95 -33.64 5.44
N GLU A 45 -3.87 -33.25 4.77
CA GLU A 45 -3.02 -34.15 3.98
C GLU A 45 -2.24 -35.15 4.86
N GLU A 46 -1.91 -34.76 6.11
CA GLU A 46 -1.22 -35.61 7.09
C GLU A 46 -2.17 -36.50 7.92
N SER A 47 -3.49 -36.37 7.74
CA SER A 47 -4.48 -37.14 8.50
C SER A 47 -4.63 -38.59 8.01
N THR A 48 -4.88 -39.53 8.92
CA THR A 48 -5.08 -40.94 8.58
C THR A 48 -6.42 -41.46 9.13
N PRO A 49 -7.36 -41.90 8.27
CA PRO A 49 -7.28 -41.89 6.80
C PRO A 49 -7.42 -40.45 6.23
N VAL A 50 -6.78 -40.22 5.08
CA VAL A 50 -6.86 -38.93 4.37
C VAL A 50 -8.27 -38.70 3.86
N ASN A 51 -8.77 -37.48 3.99
CA ASN A 51 -10.07 -37.06 3.44
C ASN A 51 -9.85 -36.21 2.17
N ASP A 52 -9.89 -36.87 1.00
CA ASP A 52 -9.62 -36.22 -0.30
C ASP A 52 -10.57 -35.06 -0.61
N LYS A 53 -11.85 -35.17 -0.24
CA LYS A 53 -12.83 -34.09 -0.45
C LYS A 53 -12.46 -32.84 0.34
N LYS A 54 -12.02 -33.02 1.59
CA LYS A 54 -11.57 -31.91 2.44
C LYS A 54 -10.28 -31.29 1.89
N VAL A 55 -9.33 -32.11 1.46
CA VAL A 55 -8.07 -31.66 0.85
C VAL A 55 -8.35 -30.85 -0.42
N GLN A 56 -9.23 -31.31 -1.30
CA GLN A 56 -9.59 -30.60 -2.52
C GLN A 56 -10.26 -29.24 -2.23
N ALA A 57 -11.24 -29.21 -1.32
CA ALA A 57 -11.89 -27.97 -0.93
C ALA A 57 -10.91 -26.94 -0.33
N LEU A 58 -9.94 -27.41 0.46
CA LEU A 58 -8.90 -26.55 1.03
C LEU A 58 -7.93 -26.04 -0.05
N LYS A 59 -7.59 -26.84 -1.07
CA LYS A 59 -6.78 -26.40 -2.22
C LYS A 59 -7.47 -25.29 -3.01
N GLU A 60 -8.75 -25.45 -3.31
CA GLU A 60 -9.56 -24.41 -3.96
C GLU A 60 -9.60 -23.14 -3.10
N ARG A 61 -9.81 -23.29 -1.79
CA ARG A 61 -9.82 -22.15 -0.87
C ARG A 61 -8.49 -21.41 -0.80
N VAL A 62 -7.35 -22.10 -0.86
CA VAL A 62 -6.02 -21.45 -0.93
C VAL A 62 -5.94 -20.55 -2.16
N VAL A 63 -6.39 -21.04 -3.33
CA VAL A 63 -6.37 -20.27 -4.58
C VAL A 63 -7.28 -19.05 -4.50
N ASP A 64 -8.49 -19.20 -3.95
CA ASP A 64 -9.43 -18.08 -3.77
C ASP A 64 -8.85 -16.98 -2.89
N VAL A 65 -8.32 -17.33 -1.71
CA VAL A 65 -7.75 -16.36 -0.77
C VAL A 65 -6.51 -15.69 -1.37
N ALA A 66 -5.65 -16.46 -2.06
CA ALA A 66 -4.49 -15.90 -2.75
C ALA A 66 -4.89 -14.91 -3.86
N THR A 67 -5.95 -15.20 -4.61
CA THR A 67 -6.47 -14.32 -5.66
C THR A 67 -7.03 -13.02 -5.09
N VAL A 68 -7.76 -13.09 -3.97
CA VAL A 68 -8.24 -11.90 -3.26
C VAL A 68 -7.06 -11.07 -2.77
N LEU A 69 -6.08 -11.69 -2.12
CA LEU A 69 -4.90 -11.02 -1.60
C LEU A 69 -4.11 -10.31 -2.72
N GLN A 70 -3.91 -10.98 -3.86
CA GLN A 70 -3.25 -10.39 -5.02
C GLN A 70 -3.97 -9.11 -5.48
N LYS A 71 -5.28 -9.17 -5.71
CA LYS A 71 -6.07 -8.00 -6.15
C LYS A 71 -6.00 -6.83 -5.16
N LYS A 72 -5.97 -7.13 -3.85
CA LYS A 72 -5.84 -6.11 -2.81
C LYS A 72 -4.45 -5.48 -2.82
N LEU A 73 -3.39 -6.27 -2.98
CA LEU A 73 -2.02 -5.77 -3.12
C LEU A 73 -1.86 -4.89 -4.36
N GLU A 74 -2.41 -5.31 -5.51
CA GLU A 74 -2.39 -4.51 -6.75
C GLU A 74 -3.04 -3.13 -6.58
N THR A 75 -4.07 -3.03 -5.74
CA THR A 75 -4.73 -1.75 -5.44
C THR A 75 -3.85 -0.84 -4.57
N ILE A 76 -3.03 -1.43 -3.69
CA ILE A 76 -2.15 -0.70 -2.76
C ILE A 76 -0.83 -0.31 -3.42
N THR A 77 -0.31 -1.10 -4.37
CA THR A 77 0.98 -0.86 -5.02
C THR A 77 1.13 0.57 -5.58
N PRO A 78 0.17 1.16 -6.33
CA PRO A 78 0.29 2.53 -6.81
C PRO A 78 0.38 3.57 -5.68
N ILE A 79 -0.28 3.33 -4.55
CA ILE A 79 -0.24 4.22 -3.39
C ILE A 79 1.16 4.18 -2.76
N VAL A 80 1.71 2.97 -2.59
CA VAL A 80 3.08 2.79 -2.08
C VAL A 80 4.09 3.44 -3.01
N SER A 81 3.98 3.21 -4.34
CA SER A 81 4.86 3.84 -5.33
C SER A 81 4.78 5.36 -5.27
N PHE A 82 3.57 5.94 -5.22
CA PHE A 82 3.38 7.39 -5.07
C PHE A 82 4.04 7.93 -3.80
N LEU A 83 3.81 7.29 -2.64
CA LEU A 83 4.41 7.73 -1.38
C LEU A 83 5.95 7.66 -1.42
N LEU A 84 6.50 6.61 -2.03
CA LEU A 84 7.95 6.49 -2.24
C LEU A 84 8.49 7.60 -3.14
N GLU A 85 7.84 7.87 -4.28
CA GLU A 85 8.20 8.97 -5.18
C GLU A 85 8.17 10.34 -4.48
N GLN A 86 7.12 10.61 -3.71
CA GLN A 86 7.02 11.84 -2.91
C GLN A 86 8.13 11.93 -1.86
N SER A 87 8.41 10.84 -1.15
CA SER A 87 9.48 10.82 -0.13
C SER A 87 10.87 11.08 -0.72
N VAL A 88 11.16 10.56 -1.92
CA VAL A 88 12.41 10.81 -2.64
C VAL A 88 12.46 12.22 -3.24
N GLY A 89 11.33 12.74 -3.71
CA GLY A 89 11.22 14.13 -4.20
C GLY A 89 11.60 15.15 -3.14
N VAL A 90 11.10 14.97 -1.91
CA VAL A 90 11.45 15.83 -0.76
C VAL A 90 12.96 15.82 -0.48
N ILE A 91 13.63 14.67 -0.58
CA ILE A 91 15.09 14.58 -0.37
C ILE A 91 15.86 15.37 -1.45
N LYS A 92 15.40 15.33 -2.70
CA LYS A 92 16.05 16.02 -3.83
C LYS A 92 15.87 17.54 -3.75
N ASP A 93 14.69 18.01 -3.36
CA ASP A 93 14.41 19.44 -3.22
C ASP A 93 15.23 20.08 -2.09
N HIS A 94 15.53 19.33 -1.02
CA HIS A 94 16.40 19.80 0.08
C HIS A 94 17.91 19.77 -0.21
N HIS A 95 18.35 19.03 -1.24
CA HIS A 95 19.77 19.00 -1.64
C HIS A 95 20.12 20.07 -2.69
N GLY A 96 19.14 20.59 -3.43
CA GLY A 96 19.34 21.65 -4.43
C GLY A 96 19.52 23.06 -3.85
N ASP A 97 19.12 23.29 -2.60
CA ASP A 97 19.03 24.63 -2.01
C ASP A 97 20.30 25.07 -1.24
N LYS A 98 21.34 24.23 -1.18
CA LYS A 98 22.61 24.56 -0.49
C LYS A 98 23.74 25.05 -1.40
N THR A 99 23.51 25.22 -2.69
CA THR A 99 24.59 25.56 -3.65
C THR A 99 24.42 26.93 -4.31
N LYS A 100 23.58 27.83 -3.77
CA LYS A 100 23.37 29.19 -4.31
C LYS A 100 23.61 30.35 -3.35
N GLU A 101 24.32 30.14 -2.23
CA GLU A 101 24.63 31.22 -1.27
C GLU A 101 26.13 31.42 -0.99
N VAL A 102 27.02 30.98 -1.88
CA VAL A 102 28.47 31.22 -1.71
C VAL A 102 29.08 31.79 -2.99
N GLU A 103 28.64 32.96 -3.45
CA GLU A 103 29.48 33.77 -4.37
C GLU A 103 29.41 35.30 -4.20
N GLU A 104 28.56 35.88 -3.37
CA GLU A 104 28.56 37.34 -3.16
C GLU A 104 28.81 37.69 -1.69
N SER A 105 30.08 37.90 -1.30
CA SER A 105 30.50 38.84 -0.25
C SER A 105 31.98 38.66 0.13
N LYS A 106 32.92 39.00 -0.77
CA LYS A 106 34.26 39.46 -0.38
C LYS A 106 34.77 40.54 -1.35
N LYS A 107 34.14 41.70 -1.28
CA LYS A 107 34.80 42.97 -1.59
C LYS A 107 34.57 43.90 -0.40
N ASP A 108 35.58 44.69 -0.11
CA ASP A 108 35.68 45.72 0.92
C ASP A 108 36.18 45.28 2.30
N LYS A 109 37.51 45.23 2.46
CA LYS A 109 38.26 46.31 3.12
C LYS A 109 39.75 46.22 2.83
#